data_AF-A0A932QJC3-F1
#
_entry.id   AF-A0A932QJC3-F1
#
_cell.length_a   1.000
_cell.length_b   1.000
_cell.length_c   1.000
_cell.angle_alpha   90.00
_cell.angle_beta   90.00
_cell.angle_gamma   90.00
#
_symmetry.space_group_name_H-M   'P 1'
#
loop_
_entity.id
_entity.type
_entity.pdbx_description
1 polymer ?
#
loop_
_entity_poly.entity_id
_entity_poly.type
_entity_poly.pdbx_seq_one_letter_code
_entity_poly.pdbx_strand_id
1 'polypeptide(L)'
;MIVFALASAAWLGVADTVARPPVGPRDAPVGIMAAPEDTTRRKRAKAVEISDQYATRLKIHKIASYATLPLFAVQYIAGQAMYDADSKGNPRPQWAYAVHTPAAIALGGLFAVNTVTGAMNWWETRGEEKGRTWRTIHAALMLASDAGFAYTGSLGNGQARYSYEGRDHHRQWAINSSLVALAAYAMMLDPIRRDK
;
A
#
# COMPACT_ATOMS: atom_id res chain seq x y z
N MET A 1 37.74 -7.40 26.00
CA MET A 1 38.29 -7.33 24.62
C MET A 1 39.80 -7.46 24.71
N ILE A 2 40.37 -8.31 23.85
CA ILE A 2 41.79 -8.36 23.42
C ILE A 2 42.79 -8.95 24.42
N VAL A 3 43.58 -9.94 23.97
CA VAL A 3 45.06 -10.01 23.90
C VAL A 3 45.40 -11.28 23.07
N PHE A 4 45.79 -11.15 21.80
CA PHE A 4 47.16 -11.24 21.25
C PHE A 4 47.94 -12.52 21.57
N ALA A 5 48.29 -13.28 20.53
CA ALA A 5 49.52 -14.06 20.48
C ALA A 5 50.15 -13.92 19.09
N LEU A 6 51.24 -13.14 19.06
CA LEU A 6 52.28 -13.13 18.03
C LEU A 6 53.14 -14.39 18.19
N ALA A 7 53.65 -14.96 17.09
CA ALA A 7 55.05 -15.35 17.00
C ALA A 7 55.40 -15.77 15.56
N SER A 8 56.13 -14.87 14.91
CA SER A 8 57.01 -15.07 13.77
C SER A 8 58.20 -16.00 14.10
N ALA A 9 58.65 -16.81 13.14
CA ALA A 9 60.06 -16.90 12.74
C ALA A 9 60.22 -17.84 11.54
N ALA A 10 60.74 -17.28 10.45
CA ALA A 10 61.29 -17.99 9.31
C ALA A 10 62.79 -18.14 9.47
N TRP A 11 63.37 -19.29 9.11
CA TRP A 11 64.75 -19.49 8.61
C TRP A 11 64.70 -20.75 7.71
N LEU A 12 64.70 -20.58 6.39
CA LEU A 12 65.87 -20.58 5.48
C LEU A 12 66.34 -21.99 5.10
N GLY A 13 65.84 -22.47 3.95
CA GLY A 13 66.46 -23.53 3.16
C GLY A 13 67.02 -22.92 1.88
N VAL A 14 68.35 -22.91 1.75
CA VAL A 14 69.08 -22.55 0.53
C VAL A 14 69.28 -23.82 -0.29
N ALA A 15 68.91 -23.82 -1.58
CA ALA A 15 69.52 -24.69 -2.58
C ALA A 15 69.35 -24.13 -4.00
N ASP A 16 70.49 -23.78 -4.58
CA ASP A 16 70.89 -23.73 -5.99
C ASP A 16 69.95 -23.17 -7.07
N THR A 17 70.17 -21.89 -7.35
CA THR A 17 69.86 -21.22 -8.61
C THR A 17 70.75 -21.74 -9.75
N VAL A 18 70.17 -22.52 -10.67
CA VAL A 18 70.64 -22.54 -12.06
C VAL A 18 69.75 -21.57 -12.85
N ALA A 19 70.31 -20.44 -13.26
CA ALA A 19 69.61 -19.47 -14.10
C ALA A 19 69.28 -20.12 -15.45
N ARG A 20 67.99 -20.30 -15.74
CA ARG A 20 67.51 -20.70 -17.07
C ARG A 20 67.69 -19.50 -18.02
N PRO A 21 68.16 -19.70 -19.26
CA PRO A 21 68.25 -18.61 -20.23
C PRO A 21 66.85 -18.00 -20.46
N PRO A 22 66.75 -16.70 -20.78
CA PRO A 22 65.48 -16.04 -21.00
C PRO A 22 64.78 -16.72 -22.18
N VAL A 23 63.72 -17.46 -21.88
CA VAL A 23 62.78 -17.90 -22.90
C VAL A 23 62.11 -16.61 -23.39
N GLY A 24 62.32 -16.28 -24.67
CA GLY A 24 61.68 -15.14 -25.33
C GLY A 24 60.15 -15.17 -25.16
N PRO A 25 59.44 -14.09 -25.55
CA PRO A 25 58.01 -13.98 -25.35
C PRO A 25 57.32 -15.22 -25.91
N ARG A 26 56.82 -16.08 -25.02
CA ARG A 26 55.88 -17.11 -25.41
C ARG A 26 54.56 -16.39 -25.53
N ASP A 27 53.98 -16.41 -26.72
CA ASP A 27 52.60 -16.05 -26.95
C ASP A 27 51.75 -16.92 -26.01
N ALA A 28 51.41 -16.36 -24.85
CA ALA A 28 50.47 -17.00 -23.96
C ALA A 28 49.15 -17.06 -24.73
N PRO A 29 48.52 -18.25 -24.86
CA PRO A 29 47.16 -18.27 -25.36
C PRO A 29 46.35 -17.36 -24.44
N VAL A 30 45.69 -16.36 -25.02
CA VAL A 30 44.71 -15.54 -24.31
C VAL A 30 43.55 -16.46 -23.99
N GLY A 31 43.73 -17.25 -22.93
CA GLY A 31 42.71 -18.11 -22.38
C GLY A 31 41.60 -17.21 -21.90
N ILE A 32 40.38 -17.48 -22.36
CA ILE A 32 39.18 -16.96 -21.74
C ILE A 32 39.26 -17.40 -20.28
N MET A 33 39.61 -16.47 -19.39
CA MET A 33 39.47 -16.73 -17.96
C MET A 33 37.99 -17.00 -17.73
N ALA A 34 37.67 -18.20 -17.26
CA ALA A 34 36.33 -18.49 -16.79
C ALA A 34 35.99 -17.43 -15.74
N ALA A 35 34.99 -16.60 -16.04
CA ALA A 35 34.45 -15.70 -15.05
C ALA A 35 34.08 -16.53 -13.81
N PRO A 36 34.31 -16.03 -12.58
CA PRO A 36 33.85 -16.73 -11.38
C PRO A 36 32.38 -17.10 -11.58
N GLU A 37 32.04 -18.37 -11.38
CA GLU A 37 30.65 -18.82 -11.49
C GLU A 37 29.78 -17.90 -10.63
N ASP A 38 28.80 -17.26 -11.28
CA ASP A 38 27.77 -16.47 -10.60
C ASP A 38 26.90 -17.46 -9.81
N THR A 39 27.34 -17.79 -8.59
CA THR A 39 26.67 -18.72 -7.67
C THR A 39 25.42 -18.13 -7.05
N THR A 40 25.06 -16.89 -7.39
CA THR A 40 23.77 -16.33 -6.96
C THR A 40 22.66 -17.02 -7.75
N ARG A 41 21.97 -17.96 -7.09
CA ARG A 41 20.77 -18.60 -7.63
C ARG A 41 19.74 -17.49 -7.93
N ARG A 42 19.69 -17.00 -9.17
CA ARG A 42 18.68 -16.03 -9.60
C ARG A 42 17.31 -16.63 -9.32
N LYS A 43 16.56 -15.96 -8.45
CA LYS A 43 15.18 -16.33 -8.17
C LYS A 43 14.38 -16.18 -9.47
N ARG A 44 13.96 -17.31 -10.03
CA ARG A 44 13.17 -17.32 -11.26
C ARG A 44 11.85 -16.58 -11.00
N ALA A 45 11.47 -15.66 -11.89
CA ALA A 45 10.16 -15.05 -11.84
C ALA A 45 9.10 -16.16 -11.85
N LYS A 46 8.20 -16.16 -10.87
CA LYS A 46 7.05 -17.06 -10.84
C LYS A 46 5.98 -16.45 -11.72
N ALA A 47 5.49 -17.21 -12.70
CA ALA A 47 4.27 -16.84 -13.39
C ALA A 47 3.11 -16.94 -12.38
N VAL A 48 2.30 -15.89 -12.30
CA VAL A 48 1.04 -15.93 -11.56
C VAL A 48 -0.08 -15.93 -12.59
N GLU A 49 -0.94 -16.92 -12.47
CA GLU A 49 -2.17 -16.98 -13.26
C GLU A 49 -3.18 -16.02 -12.64
N ILE A 50 -3.74 -15.15 -13.47
CA ILE A 50 -4.73 -14.14 -13.07
C ILE A 50 -6.00 -14.43 -13.85
N SER A 51 -7.17 -14.26 -13.21
CA SER A 51 -8.44 -14.51 -13.87
C SER A 51 -8.77 -13.47 -14.95
N ASP A 52 -9.55 -13.86 -15.95
CA ASP A 52 -10.03 -12.96 -17.01
C ASP A 52 -10.86 -11.78 -16.47
N GLN A 53 -11.47 -11.96 -15.30
CA GLN A 53 -12.28 -10.93 -14.65
C GLN A 53 -11.45 -9.87 -13.91
N TYR A 54 -10.13 -10.06 -13.76
CA TYR A 54 -9.26 -9.14 -13.03
C TYR A 54 -9.33 -7.71 -13.57
N ALA A 55 -9.21 -7.54 -14.88
CA ALA A 55 -9.26 -6.23 -15.52
C ALA A 55 -10.63 -5.55 -15.32
N THR A 56 -11.71 -6.33 -15.39
CA THR A 56 -13.08 -5.84 -15.16
C THR A 56 -13.26 -5.35 -13.73
N ARG A 57 -12.86 -6.16 -12.73
CA ARG A 57 -12.93 -5.75 -11.32
C ARG A 57 -12.04 -4.56 -11.03
N LEU A 58 -10.85 -4.49 -11.63
CA LEU A 58 -9.94 -3.36 -11.47
C LEU A 58 -10.55 -2.07 -12.03
N LYS A 59 -11.24 -2.16 -13.18
CA LYS A 59 -11.95 -1.01 -13.77
C LYS A 59 -13.10 -0.56 -12.86
N ILE A 60 -13.89 -1.49 -12.34
CA ILE A 60 -14.99 -1.17 -11.40
C ILE A 60 -14.43 -0.51 -10.14
N HIS A 61 -13.40 -1.09 -9.53
CA HIS A 61 -12.74 -0.55 -8.32
C HIS A 61 -12.26 0.90 -8.53
N LYS A 62 -11.62 1.18 -9.67
CA LYS A 62 -11.19 2.55 -10.03
C LYS A 62 -12.35 3.53 -10.19
N ILE A 63 -13.40 3.13 -10.91
CA ILE A 63 -14.57 3.99 -11.14
C ILE A 63 -15.30 4.26 -9.82
N ALA A 64 -15.52 3.23 -9.00
CA ALA A 64 -16.16 3.36 -7.69
C ALA A 64 -15.36 4.31 -6.79
N SER A 65 -14.04 4.20 -6.79
CA SER A 65 -13.15 5.09 -6.04
C SER A 65 -13.30 6.55 -6.48
N TYR A 66 -13.33 6.85 -7.79
CA TYR A 66 -13.56 8.22 -8.27
C TYR A 66 -14.95 8.76 -7.91
N ALA A 67 -15.97 7.91 -7.94
CA ALA A 67 -17.34 8.29 -7.58
C ALA A 67 -17.49 8.66 -6.09
N THR A 68 -16.60 8.16 -5.20
CA THR A 68 -16.66 8.52 -3.77
C THR A 68 -16.22 9.95 -3.48
N LEU A 69 -15.35 10.55 -4.31
CA LEU A 69 -14.81 11.91 -4.08
C LEU A 69 -15.91 12.99 -3.97
N PRO A 70 -16.85 13.13 -4.93
CA PRO A 70 -17.93 14.09 -4.79
C PRO A 70 -18.85 13.75 -3.61
N LEU A 71 -19.05 12.48 -3.28
CA LEU A 71 -19.87 12.08 -2.13
C LEU A 71 -19.22 12.47 -0.80
N PHE A 72 -17.90 12.34 -0.65
CA PHE A 72 -17.19 12.85 0.53
C PHE A 72 -17.37 14.36 0.70
N ALA A 73 -17.32 15.13 -0.39
CA ALA A 73 -17.56 16.56 -0.33
C ALA A 73 -19.00 16.87 0.14
N VAL A 74 -20.01 16.19 -0.41
CA VAL A 74 -21.41 16.32 0.01
C VAL A 74 -21.57 15.94 1.48
N GLN A 75 -20.98 14.83 1.92
CA GLN A 75 -21.02 14.37 3.30
C GLN A 75 -20.42 15.39 4.26
N TYR A 76 -19.26 15.95 3.92
CA TYR A 76 -18.60 16.96 4.73
C TYR A 76 -19.43 18.24 4.83
N ILE A 77 -19.90 18.79 3.70
CA ILE A 77 -20.66 20.04 3.67
C ILE A 77 -21.98 19.90 4.44
N ALA A 78 -22.76 18.85 4.17
CA ALA A 78 -24.03 18.64 4.83
C ALA A 78 -23.85 18.26 6.32
N GLY A 79 -22.88 17.40 6.61
CA GLY A 79 -22.54 17.00 7.98
C GLY A 79 -22.10 18.19 8.83
N GLN A 80 -21.24 19.06 8.29
CA GLN A 80 -20.78 20.27 8.98
C GLN A 80 -21.94 21.26 9.22
N ALA A 81 -22.81 21.46 8.24
CA ALA A 81 -23.98 22.34 8.40
C ALA A 81 -24.92 21.86 9.52
N MET A 82 -25.14 20.55 9.65
CA MET A 82 -25.92 19.99 10.77
C MET A 82 -25.18 20.11 12.11
N TYR A 83 -23.88 19.82 12.14
CA TYR A 83 -23.06 19.90 13.34
C TYR A 83 -23.00 21.33 13.90
N ASP A 84 -22.82 22.33 13.04
CA ASP A 84 -22.75 23.74 13.43
C ASP A 84 -24.10 24.25 13.94
N ALA A 85 -25.21 23.80 13.35
CA ALA A 85 -26.55 24.12 13.84
C ALA A 85 -26.78 23.53 15.24
N ASP A 86 -26.47 22.23 15.41
CA ASP A 86 -26.61 21.53 16.70
C ASP A 86 -25.74 22.17 17.79
N SER A 87 -24.50 22.54 17.46
CA SER A 87 -23.55 23.19 18.39
C SER A 87 -24.03 24.54 18.90
N LYS A 88 -24.91 25.21 18.14
CA LYS A 88 -25.50 26.51 18.48
C LYS A 88 -26.90 26.39 19.08
N GLY A 89 -27.43 25.17 19.26
CA GLY A 89 -28.81 24.94 19.69
C GLY A 89 -29.86 25.30 18.65
N ASN A 90 -29.47 25.41 17.38
CA ASN A 90 -30.37 25.76 16.27
C ASN A 90 -30.99 24.51 15.63
N PRO A 91 -32.17 24.64 15.01
CA PRO A 91 -32.73 23.56 14.20
C PRO A 91 -31.81 23.24 13.01
N ARG A 92 -31.64 21.94 12.72
CA ARG A 92 -30.84 21.47 11.59
C ARG A 92 -31.41 21.95 10.25
N PRO A 93 -30.58 22.43 9.31
CA PRO A 93 -31.05 22.78 7.97
C PRO A 93 -31.64 21.56 7.27
N GLN A 94 -32.87 21.70 6.75
CA GLN A 94 -33.59 20.58 6.11
C GLN A 94 -32.84 20.02 4.90
N TRP A 95 -32.22 20.89 4.08
CA TRP A 95 -31.43 20.46 2.93
C TRP A 95 -30.26 19.57 3.34
N ALA A 96 -29.60 19.87 4.46
CA ALA A 96 -28.42 19.15 4.90
C ALA A 96 -28.79 17.72 5.32
N TYR A 97 -29.86 17.58 6.10
CA TYR A 97 -30.39 16.26 6.44
C TYR A 97 -30.85 15.48 5.19
N ALA A 98 -31.58 16.15 4.29
CA ALA A 98 -32.14 15.54 3.08
C ALA A 98 -31.07 15.01 2.12
N VAL A 99 -29.90 15.66 2.02
CA VAL A 99 -28.80 15.18 1.15
C VAL A 99 -27.85 14.24 1.87
N HIS A 100 -27.63 14.42 3.18
CA HIS A 100 -26.63 13.64 3.93
C HIS A 100 -27.00 12.16 4.00
N THR A 101 -28.25 11.82 4.33
CA THR A 101 -28.65 10.41 4.48
C THR A 101 -28.58 9.61 3.17
N PRO A 102 -29.17 10.07 2.04
CA PRO A 102 -29.05 9.33 0.78
C PRO A 102 -27.61 9.24 0.28
N ALA A 103 -26.82 10.31 0.43
CA ALA A 103 -25.41 10.29 0.04
C ALA A 103 -24.59 9.32 0.90
N ALA A 104 -24.94 9.13 2.18
CA ALA A 104 -24.27 8.16 3.06
C ALA A 104 -24.59 6.72 2.64
N ILE A 105 -25.84 6.46 2.23
CA ILE A 105 -26.25 5.15 1.69
C ILE A 105 -25.51 4.86 0.37
N ALA A 106 -25.45 5.84 -0.54
CA ALA A 106 -24.71 5.70 -1.80
C ALA A 106 -23.22 5.45 -1.57
N LEU A 107 -22.62 6.17 -0.61
CA LEU A 107 -21.23 5.99 -0.23
C LEU A 107 -20.98 4.60 0.33
N GLY A 108 -21.83 4.11 1.23
CA GLY A 108 -21.74 2.74 1.78
C GLY A 108 -21.82 1.66 0.68
N GLY A 109 -22.72 1.84 -0.29
CA GLY A 109 -22.82 0.93 -1.44
C GLY A 109 -21.56 0.93 -2.32
N LEU A 110 -21.02 2.11 -2.63
CA LEU A 110 -19.78 2.23 -3.40
C LEU A 110 -18.60 1.60 -2.67
N PHE A 111 -18.48 1.83 -1.37
CA PHE A 111 -17.46 1.19 -0.55
C PHE A 111 -17.59 -0.32 -0.58
N ALA A 112 -18.77 -0.89 -0.39
CA ALA A 112 -18.97 -2.34 -0.46
C ALA A 112 -18.50 -2.93 -1.81
N VAL A 113 -18.87 -2.30 -2.94
CA VAL A 113 -18.41 -2.71 -4.28
C VAL A 113 -16.89 -2.59 -4.39
N ASN A 114 -16.32 -1.50 -3.88
CA ASN A 114 -14.89 -1.23 -3.93
C ASN A 114 -14.10 -2.28 -3.11
N THR A 115 -14.56 -2.60 -1.91
CA THR A 115 -13.97 -3.60 -1.02
C THR A 115 -13.98 -4.99 -1.65
N VAL A 116 -15.12 -5.42 -2.21
CA VAL A 116 -15.23 -6.75 -2.83
C VAL A 116 -14.30 -6.86 -4.04
N THR A 117 -14.37 -5.90 -4.96
CA THR A 117 -13.53 -5.91 -6.17
C THR A 117 -12.04 -5.79 -5.86
N GLY A 118 -11.69 -4.94 -4.88
CA GLY A 118 -10.32 -4.74 -4.41
C GLY A 118 -9.77 -5.96 -3.69
N ALA A 119 -10.55 -6.59 -2.81
CA ALA A 119 -10.15 -7.78 -2.07
C ALA A 119 -9.93 -8.97 -3.02
N MET A 120 -10.81 -9.18 -4.01
CA MET A 120 -10.62 -10.23 -5.02
C MET A 120 -9.33 -10.00 -5.82
N ASN A 121 -9.10 -8.77 -6.29
CA ASN A 121 -7.89 -8.44 -7.05
C ASN A 121 -6.61 -8.52 -6.21
N TRP A 122 -6.66 -8.10 -4.95
CA TRP A 122 -5.55 -8.27 -4.02
C TRP A 122 -5.29 -9.75 -3.76
N TRP A 123 -6.34 -10.56 -3.54
CA TRP A 123 -6.21 -11.98 -3.30
C TRP A 123 -5.52 -12.70 -4.45
N GLU A 124 -5.92 -12.44 -5.69
CA GLU A 124 -5.28 -13.01 -6.89
C GLU A 124 -3.81 -12.57 -7.02
N THR A 125 -3.49 -11.31 -6.69
CA THR A 125 -2.15 -10.74 -6.86
C THR A 125 -1.28 -10.79 -5.60
N ARG A 126 -1.73 -11.43 -4.50
CA ARG A 126 -0.98 -11.46 -3.23
C ARG A 126 0.34 -12.22 -3.32
N GLY A 127 0.42 -13.16 -4.26
CA GLY A 127 1.64 -13.94 -4.55
C GLY A 127 2.65 -13.20 -5.42
N GLU A 128 2.23 -12.15 -6.13
CA GLU A 128 3.09 -11.38 -7.02
C GLU A 128 4.08 -10.54 -6.24
N GLU A 129 5.39 -10.76 -6.42
CA GLU A 129 6.43 -10.09 -5.63
C GLU A 129 6.54 -8.61 -5.99
N LYS A 130 6.38 -8.28 -7.27
CA LYS A 130 6.47 -6.91 -7.77
C LYS A 130 5.27 -6.11 -7.29
N GLY A 131 5.53 -5.02 -6.56
CA GLY A 131 4.49 -4.13 -6.05
C GLY A 131 3.61 -4.72 -4.93
N ARG A 132 3.97 -5.90 -4.38
CA ARG A 132 3.18 -6.59 -3.34
C ARG A 132 2.87 -5.71 -2.15
N THR A 133 3.92 -5.10 -1.58
CA THR A 133 3.81 -4.25 -0.39
C THR A 133 2.86 -3.09 -0.64
N TRP A 134 2.94 -2.46 -1.82
CA TRP A 134 2.07 -1.35 -2.18
C TRP A 134 0.60 -1.74 -2.23
N ARG A 135 0.28 -2.85 -2.92
CA ARG A 135 -1.09 -3.39 -3.00
C ARG A 135 -1.61 -3.85 -1.64
N THR A 136 -0.77 -4.47 -0.81
CA THR A 136 -1.17 -4.89 0.54
C THR A 136 -1.41 -3.72 1.47
N ILE A 137 -0.57 -2.67 1.44
CA ILE A 137 -0.81 -1.45 2.24
C ILE A 137 -2.10 -0.78 1.77
N HIS A 138 -2.31 -0.64 0.46
CA HIS A 138 -3.55 -0.09 -0.08
C HIS A 138 -4.77 -0.89 0.41
N ALA A 139 -4.75 -2.22 0.30
CA ALA A 139 -5.84 -3.07 0.76
C ALA A 139 -6.11 -2.93 2.27
N ALA A 140 -5.05 -2.88 3.09
CA ALA A 140 -5.16 -2.69 4.52
C ALA A 140 -5.76 -1.32 4.89
N LEU A 141 -5.32 -0.24 4.22
CA LEU A 141 -5.87 1.10 4.42
C LEU A 141 -7.34 1.17 4.02
N MET A 142 -7.72 0.57 2.89
CA MET A 142 -9.12 0.51 2.46
C MET A 142 -9.98 -0.24 3.48
N LEU A 143 -9.56 -1.42 3.95
CA LEU A 143 -10.29 -2.16 4.99
C LEU A 143 -10.40 -1.39 6.32
N ALA A 144 -9.34 -0.69 6.73
CA ALA A 144 -9.38 0.16 7.91
C ALA A 144 -10.37 1.34 7.74
N SER A 145 -10.40 1.94 6.56
CA SER A 145 -11.38 2.97 6.21
C SER A 145 -12.82 2.41 6.25
N ASP A 146 -13.05 1.23 5.67
CA ASP A 146 -14.37 0.58 5.65
C ASP A 146 -14.88 0.31 7.06
N ALA A 147 -14.02 -0.21 7.94
CA ALA A 147 -14.34 -0.44 9.34
C ALA A 147 -14.72 0.86 10.05
N GLY A 148 -13.97 1.95 9.81
CA GLY A 148 -14.27 3.25 10.40
C GLY A 148 -15.56 3.88 9.85
N PHE A 149 -15.91 3.68 8.57
CA PHE A 149 -17.20 4.09 8.03
C PHE A 149 -18.37 3.26 8.56
N ALA A 150 -18.20 1.95 8.72
CA ALA A 150 -19.20 1.09 9.35
C ALA A 150 -19.46 1.54 10.80
N TYR A 151 -18.41 1.87 11.54
CA TYR A 151 -18.51 2.43 12.88
C TYR A 151 -19.18 3.82 12.89
N THR A 152 -18.82 4.69 11.94
CA THR A 152 -19.49 5.99 11.75
C THR A 152 -21.00 5.80 11.53
N GLY A 153 -21.40 4.82 10.72
CA GLY A 153 -22.80 4.48 10.48
C GLY A 153 -23.53 3.99 11.74
N SER A 154 -22.88 3.17 12.57
CA SER A 154 -23.47 2.69 13.83
C SER A 154 -23.71 3.85 14.81
N LEU A 155 -22.80 4.81 14.90
CA LEU A 155 -22.98 6.05 15.68
C LEU A 155 -24.16 6.89 15.16
N GLY A 156 -24.33 6.97 13.84
CA GLY A 156 -25.43 7.71 13.19
C GLY A 156 -26.83 7.15 13.49
N ASN A 157 -26.93 5.83 13.71
CA ASN A 157 -28.16 5.17 14.14
C ASN A 157 -28.35 5.15 15.66
N GLY A 158 -27.34 5.57 16.42
CA GLY A 158 -27.36 5.61 17.88
C GLY A 158 -26.98 6.98 18.43
N GLN A 159 -25.81 7.06 19.07
CA GLN A 159 -25.37 8.17 19.91
C GLN A 159 -25.43 9.54 19.23
N ALA A 160 -25.14 9.64 17.93
CA ALA A 160 -25.17 10.91 17.20
C ALA A 160 -26.56 11.56 17.13
N ARG A 161 -27.63 10.79 17.39
CA ARG A 161 -28.99 11.35 17.46
C ARG A 161 -29.24 12.06 18.79
N TYR A 162 -28.66 11.54 19.88
CA TYR A 162 -29.10 11.86 21.24
C TYR A 162 -28.11 12.70 22.04
N SER A 163 -26.82 12.74 21.67
CA SER A 163 -25.82 13.52 22.40
C SER A 163 -24.91 14.34 21.50
N TYR A 164 -24.39 15.43 22.04
CA TYR A 164 -23.35 16.23 21.38
C TYR A 164 -22.08 15.40 21.17
N GLU A 165 -21.63 14.70 22.20
CA GLU A 165 -20.45 13.82 22.16
C GLU A 165 -20.58 12.75 21.05
N GLY A 166 -21.76 12.15 20.90
CA GLY A 166 -22.01 11.18 19.83
C GLY A 166 -21.91 11.79 18.43
N ARG A 167 -22.33 13.05 18.26
CA ARG A 167 -22.22 13.79 16.98
C ARG A 167 -20.77 14.12 16.68
N ASP A 168 -20.03 14.53 17.69
CA ASP A 168 -18.61 14.81 17.57
C ASP A 168 -17.83 13.55 17.20
N HIS A 169 -18.07 12.43 17.89
CA HIS A 169 -17.48 11.15 17.52
C HIS A 169 -17.84 10.70 16.11
N HIS A 170 -19.12 10.79 15.72
CA HIS A 170 -19.54 10.47 14.35
C HIS A 170 -18.77 11.30 13.32
N ARG A 171 -18.65 12.62 13.56
CA ARG A 171 -17.92 13.54 12.68
C ARG A 171 -16.43 13.21 12.61
N GLN A 172 -15.78 12.97 13.75
CA GLN A 172 -14.35 12.65 13.81
C GLN A 172 -14.03 11.35 13.06
N TRP A 173 -14.82 10.29 13.29
CA TRP A 173 -14.64 9.02 12.58
C TRP A 173 -14.92 9.16 11.09
N ALA A 174 -15.97 9.89 10.70
CA ALA A 174 -16.26 10.14 9.29
C ALA A 174 -15.09 10.84 8.56
N ILE A 175 -14.52 11.89 9.17
CA ILE A 175 -13.41 12.65 8.59
C ILE A 175 -12.16 11.78 8.53
N ASN A 176 -11.79 11.13 9.64
CA ASN A 176 -10.57 10.33 9.71
C ASN A 176 -10.61 9.14 8.73
N SER A 177 -11.73 8.43 8.65
CA SER A 177 -11.92 7.35 7.67
C SER A 177 -11.87 7.88 6.24
N SER A 178 -12.49 9.03 5.95
CA SER A 178 -12.38 9.67 4.64
C SER A 178 -10.94 9.99 4.27
N LEU A 179 -10.12 10.49 5.20
CA LEU A 179 -8.70 10.76 4.96
C LEU A 179 -7.91 9.49 4.67
N VAL A 180 -8.17 8.39 5.39
CA VAL A 180 -7.54 7.10 5.13
C VAL A 180 -7.91 6.58 3.75
N ALA A 181 -9.20 6.62 3.36
CA ALA A 181 -9.64 6.27 2.02
C ALA A 181 -8.98 7.14 0.94
N LEU A 182 -8.93 8.46 1.13
CA LEU A 182 -8.31 9.39 0.19
C LEU A 182 -6.81 9.09 0.01
N ALA A 183 -6.10 8.77 1.08
CA ALA A 183 -4.70 8.36 1.01
C ALA A 183 -4.54 7.04 0.22
N ALA A 184 -5.40 6.06 0.49
CA ALA A 184 -5.41 4.81 -0.26
C ALA A 184 -5.76 5.02 -1.75
N TYR A 185 -6.68 5.94 -2.08
CA TYR A 185 -6.98 6.31 -3.47
C TYR A 185 -5.81 6.98 -4.16
N ALA A 186 -5.11 7.88 -3.47
CA ALA A 186 -3.90 8.51 -4.00
C ALA A 186 -2.84 7.46 -4.40
N MET A 187 -2.74 6.34 -3.67
CA MET A 187 -1.84 5.24 -4.01
C MET A 187 -2.14 4.56 -5.35
N MET A 188 -3.36 4.71 -5.88
CA MET A 188 -3.75 4.17 -7.19
C MET A 188 -3.42 5.11 -8.36
N LEU A 189 -3.15 6.38 -8.09
CA LEU A 189 -2.90 7.39 -9.11
C LEU A 189 -1.54 7.17 -9.77
N ASP A 190 -1.51 7.24 -11.10
CA ASP A 190 -0.31 6.94 -11.89
C ASP A 190 0.97 7.70 -11.48
N PRO A 191 0.92 8.98 -11.05
CA PRO A 191 2.10 9.70 -10.58
C PRO A 191 2.66 9.21 -9.23
N ILE A 192 1.84 8.56 -8.40
CA ILE A 192 2.19 8.17 -7.02
C ILE A 192 2.47 6.66 -6.94
N ARG A 193 1.76 5.90 -7.75
CA ARG A 193 1.74 4.45 -7.81
C ARG A 193 3.14 3.84 -8.02
N ARG A 194 3.55 2.94 -7.11
CA ARG A 194 4.88 2.28 -7.09
C ARG A 194 4.87 0.78 -7.39
N ASP A 195 3.75 0.24 -7.87
CA ASP A 195 3.60 -1.17 -8.22
C ASP A 195 3.79 -1.46 -9.72
N LYS A 196 4.35 -0.49 -10.47
CA LYS A 196 4.68 -0.61 -11.89
C LYS A 196 5.98 -1.35 -12.15
#